data_AF-A0AB35R2P0-F1
#
_entry.id   AF-A0AB35R2P0-F1
#
_cell.length_a   1.000
_cell.length_b   1.000
_cell.length_c   1.000
_cell.angle_alpha   90.00
_cell.angle_beta   90.00
_cell.angle_gamma   90.00
#
_symmetry.space_group_name_H-M   'P 1'
#
loop_
_entity.id
_entity.type
_entity.pdbx_description
1 polymer ?
#
loop_
_entity_poly.entity_id
_entity_poly.type
_entity_poly.pdbx_seq_one_letter_code
_entity_poly.pdbx_strand_id
1 'polypeptide(L)'
;MEGDFSQRMGFVPMKPDVQLDDININLKTALWNVLLTKYLNGYAPKVGSMYRQINGSNRQFFATNFYANFEKLPVDIMPKDWAKFVAALRQRFFDAMPWHRIYSLIEFVIEEGGDRYRPILVSSFNSALEREGSGFRIVDNYVVPITSPEEMSAVEDAFSNATAYQGISEHLSAAVRMLSDKQNPDYRNSIKESISAVECLARHLTGDPSAVLGQALKVLEKKHHLHPALNKAFSSLYGYTNDANGIRHSLMDDGTALTSADARWMLISCSAFINFAIDSTKE
;
A
#
# COMPACT_ATOMS: atom_id res chain seq x y z
N MET A 1 16.77 19.66 -0.95
CA MET A 1 17.80 20.05 0.04
C MET A 1 18.24 18.76 0.73
N GLU A 2 19.52 18.39 0.62
CA GLU A 2 20.07 17.17 1.22
C GLU A 2 20.28 17.35 2.74
N GLY A 3 19.19 17.21 3.51
CA GLY A 3 19.20 17.26 4.98
C GLY A 3 19.27 18.66 5.59
N ASP A 4 18.89 18.79 6.86
CA ASP A 4 18.99 20.05 7.63
C ASP A 4 20.43 20.36 8.07
N PHE A 5 20.65 21.50 8.74
CA PHE A 5 21.98 21.88 9.20
C PHE A 5 22.62 20.82 10.12
N SER A 6 21.84 20.27 11.06
CA SER A 6 22.34 19.30 12.05
C SER A 6 22.75 18.00 11.38
N GLN A 7 22.01 17.56 10.37
CA GLN A 7 22.32 16.39 9.56
C GLN A 7 23.57 16.60 8.71
N ARG A 8 23.68 17.75 8.03
CA ARG A 8 24.86 18.08 7.20
C ARG A 8 26.14 18.23 8.03
N MET A 9 26.02 18.64 9.29
CA MET A 9 27.14 18.77 10.21
C MET A 9 27.45 17.47 10.98
N GLY A 10 26.69 16.39 10.77
CA GLY A 10 26.90 15.10 11.41
C GLY A 10 26.48 15.04 12.89
N PHE A 11 25.73 16.02 13.39
CA PHE A 11 25.16 15.99 14.74
C PHE A 11 23.96 15.03 14.84
N VAL A 12 23.29 14.77 13.71
CA VAL A 12 22.15 13.86 13.57
C VAL A 12 22.37 13.01 12.31
N PRO A 13 21.93 11.73 12.28
CA PRO A 13 22.02 10.92 11.07
C PRO A 13 21.31 11.57 9.86
N MET A 14 21.95 11.50 8.70
CA MET A 14 21.42 12.05 7.44
C MET A 14 20.19 11.31 6.92
N LYS A 15 20.07 10.02 7.28
CA LYS A 15 18.83 9.24 7.12
C LYS A 15 18.46 8.64 8.48
N PRO A 16 17.18 8.71 8.88
CA PRO A 16 16.71 7.99 10.07
C PRO A 16 16.83 6.48 9.88
N ASP A 17 17.06 5.76 10.98
CA ASP A 17 17.01 4.30 11.00
C ASP A 17 15.62 3.80 10.59
N VAL A 18 15.58 2.63 9.93
CA VAL A 18 14.33 2.04 9.48
C VAL A 18 13.53 1.53 10.68
N GLN A 19 12.31 2.03 10.84
CA GLN A 19 11.38 1.68 11.91
C GLN A 19 10.38 0.61 11.44
N LEU A 20 10.57 -0.63 11.87
CA LEU A 20 9.71 -1.77 11.49
C LEU A 20 8.73 -2.19 12.59
N ASP A 21 9.14 -2.07 13.85
CA ASP A 21 8.40 -2.55 15.02
C ASP A 21 8.19 -1.47 16.08
N ASP A 22 8.36 -0.20 15.70
CA ASP A 22 8.22 0.97 16.55
C ASP A 22 7.84 2.23 15.76
N ILE A 23 7.64 3.34 16.47
CA ILE A 23 7.48 4.67 15.89
C ILE A 23 8.11 5.70 16.83
N ASN A 24 9.12 6.40 16.32
CA ASN A 24 9.74 7.51 17.04
C ASN A 24 8.83 8.76 17.02
N ILE A 25 9.16 9.72 17.88
CA ILE A 25 8.33 10.93 18.03
C ILE A 25 8.28 11.79 16.76
N ASN A 26 9.32 11.77 15.93
CA ASN A 26 9.37 12.56 14.70
C ASN A 26 8.40 11.99 13.66
N LEU A 27 8.44 10.68 13.41
CA LEU A 27 7.49 9.99 12.54
C LEU A 27 6.05 10.14 13.08
N LYS A 28 5.85 9.91 14.39
CA LYS A 28 4.54 10.11 15.03
C LYS A 28 3.98 11.51 14.82
N THR A 29 4.83 12.53 14.99
CA THR A 29 4.46 13.94 14.77
C THR A 29 4.15 14.24 13.31
N ALA A 30 4.96 13.71 12.38
CA ALA A 30 4.74 13.88 10.95
C ALA A 30 3.39 13.30 10.49
N LEU A 31 3.06 12.07 10.92
CA LEU A 31 1.78 11.42 10.61
C LEU A 31 0.60 12.20 11.19
N TRP A 32 0.71 12.68 12.43
CA TRP A 32 -0.32 13.54 13.01
C TRP A 32 -0.54 14.82 12.20
N ASN A 33 0.54 15.47 11.77
CA ASN A 33 0.45 16.68 10.97
C ASN A 33 -0.24 16.44 9.62
N VAL A 34 0.01 15.30 8.98
CA VAL A 34 -0.72 14.90 7.76
C VAL A 34 -2.21 14.73 8.07
N LEU A 35 -2.56 13.93 9.07
CA LEU A 35 -3.95 13.70 9.49
C LEU A 35 -4.68 15.03 9.79
N LEU A 36 -4.04 15.90 10.57
CA LEU A 36 -4.60 17.19 10.95
C LEU A 36 -4.83 18.09 9.73
N THR A 37 -3.80 18.31 8.92
CA THR A 37 -3.82 19.30 7.84
C THR A 37 -4.59 18.85 6.61
N LYS A 38 -4.52 17.56 6.26
CA LYS A 38 -5.15 17.02 5.05
C LYS A 38 -6.57 16.51 5.27
N TYR A 39 -6.92 16.18 6.51
CA TYR A 39 -8.24 15.62 6.83
C TYR A 39 -9.00 16.41 7.88
N LEU A 40 -8.51 16.47 9.13
CA LEU A 40 -9.29 16.99 10.26
C LEU A 40 -9.63 18.48 10.13
N ASN A 41 -8.74 19.29 9.56
CA ASN A 41 -8.98 20.72 9.29
C ASN A 41 -10.04 20.97 8.22
N GLY A 42 -10.37 19.98 7.39
CA GLY A 42 -11.46 20.05 6.41
C GLY A 42 -12.88 19.95 7.01
N TYR A 43 -13.02 20.10 8.33
CA TYR A 43 -14.32 20.12 9.01
C TYR A 43 -15.16 21.33 8.57
N ALA A 44 -16.43 21.07 8.27
CA ALA A 44 -17.46 22.05 8.00
C ALA A 44 -18.71 21.72 8.84
N PRO A 45 -19.23 22.68 9.63
CA PRO A 45 -20.42 22.45 10.44
C PRO A 45 -21.67 22.28 9.56
N LYS A 46 -22.78 21.89 10.18
CA LYS A 46 -24.10 21.93 9.54
C LYS A 46 -24.35 23.31 8.94
N VAL A 47 -24.87 23.37 7.71
CA VAL A 47 -25.20 24.64 7.03
C VAL A 47 -26.07 25.51 7.94
N GLY A 48 -25.67 26.77 8.13
CA GLY A 48 -26.37 27.74 8.98
C GLY A 48 -26.03 27.66 10.48
N SER A 49 -25.20 26.71 10.92
CA SER A 49 -24.74 26.63 12.31
C SER A 49 -23.52 27.52 12.57
N MET A 50 -23.56 28.31 13.64
CA MET A 50 -22.37 29.02 14.17
C MET A 50 -21.54 28.14 15.13
N TYR A 51 -22.07 26.97 15.53
CA TYR A 51 -21.41 26.05 16.45
C TYR A 51 -20.67 24.94 15.69
N ARG A 52 -19.52 24.52 16.23
CA ARG A 52 -18.71 23.41 15.71
C ARG A 52 -19.20 22.03 16.17
N GLN A 53 -20.51 21.81 16.11
CA GLN A 53 -21.13 20.53 16.49
C GLN A 53 -20.82 19.45 15.46
N ILE A 54 -20.55 18.23 15.91
CA ILE A 54 -20.33 17.08 15.03
C ILE A 54 -21.63 16.67 14.35
N ASN A 55 -22.75 16.70 15.08
CA ASN A 55 -24.05 16.36 14.53
C ASN A 55 -24.45 17.34 13.40
N GLY A 56 -24.75 16.79 12.23
CA GLY A 56 -25.05 17.49 10.99
C GLY A 56 -23.83 18.02 10.24
N SER A 57 -22.60 17.79 10.72
CA SER A 57 -21.37 18.22 10.05
C SER A 57 -20.93 17.23 8.97
N ASN A 58 -20.02 17.66 8.09
CA ASN A 58 -19.38 16.77 7.12
C ASN A 58 -18.45 15.71 7.77
N ARG A 59 -18.22 15.76 9.09
CA ARG A 59 -17.41 14.79 9.84
C ARG A 59 -18.22 13.91 10.79
N GLN A 60 -19.56 13.98 10.75
CA GLN A 60 -20.41 13.16 11.63
C GLN A 60 -20.14 11.66 11.46
N PHE A 61 -20.11 11.17 10.21
CA PHE A 61 -19.90 9.75 9.92
C PHE A 61 -18.52 9.30 10.39
N PHE A 62 -17.47 10.04 10.00
CA PHE A 62 -16.10 9.77 10.47
C PHE A 62 -15.99 9.71 12.00
N ALA A 63 -16.54 10.71 12.71
CA ALA A 63 -16.46 10.76 14.16
C ALA A 63 -17.19 9.57 14.82
N THR A 64 -18.39 9.26 14.31
CA THR A 64 -19.20 8.11 14.76
C THR A 64 -18.48 6.79 14.50
N ASN A 65 -17.95 6.58 13.29
CA ASN A 65 -17.24 5.37 12.90
C ASN A 65 -15.91 5.23 13.65
N PHE A 66 -15.21 6.33 13.92
CA PHE A 66 -14.00 6.31 14.73
C PHE A 66 -14.28 5.77 16.13
N TYR A 67 -15.35 6.22 16.80
CA TYR A 67 -15.72 5.68 18.11
C TYR A 67 -16.26 4.25 18.02
N ALA A 68 -17.28 4.02 17.19
CA ALA A 68 -17.99 2.74 17.15
C ALA A 68 -17.15 1.60 16.55
N ASN A 69 -16.44 1.86 15.45
CA ASN A 69 -15.81 0.83 14.64
C ASN A 69 -14.30 0.74 14.87
N PHE A 70 -13.61 1.88 15.01
CA PHE A 70 -12.15 1.88 15.20
C PHE A 70 -11.76 1.71 16.68
N GLU A 71 -12.31 2.54 17.58
CA GLU A 71 -12.03 2.48 19.02
C GLU A 71 -12.88 1.44 19.76
N LYS A 72 -13.99 0.98 19.17
CA LYS A 72 -14.98 0.08 19.80
C LYS A 72 -15.54 0.64 21.12
N LEU A 73 -15.81 1.94 21.14
CA LEU A 73 -16.35 2.68 22.28
C LEU A 73 -17.83 3.06 22.07
N PRO A 74 -18.59 3.24 23.17
CA PRO A 74 -19.95 3.78 23.09
C PRO A 74 -19.95 5.15 22.40
N VAL A 75 -20.91 5.39 21.49
CA VAL A 75 -20.97 6.65 20.73
C VAL A 75 -21.50 7.82 21.57
N ASP A 76 -22.16 7.55 22.69
CA ASP A 76 -22.71 8.56 23.61
C ASP A 76 -21.62 9.28 24.42
N ILE A 77 -20.43 8.66 24.60
CA ILE A 77 -19.27 9.30 25.24
C ILE A 77 -18.48 10.19 24.27
N MET A 78 -18.79 10.16 22.97
CA MET A 78 -18.10 10.95 21.96
C MET A 78 -18.31 12.46 22.22
N PRO A 79 -17.24 13.28 22.19
CA PRO A 79 -17.39 14.72 22.31
C PRO A 79 -18.29 15.28 21.21
N LYS A 80 -19.32 16.06 21.59
CA LYS A 80 -20.28 16.66 20.64
C LYS A 80 -19.68 17.80 19.83
N ASP A 81 -18.68 18.49 20.38
CA ASP A 81 -17.96 19.59 19.73
C ASP A 81 -16.71 19.06 19.02
N TRP A 82 -16.48 19.51 17.79
CA TRP A 82 -15.39 19.05 16.95
C TRP A 82 -14.00 19.37 17.52
N ALA A 83 -13.80 20.53 18.13
CA ALA A 83 -12.50 20.88 18.71
C ALA A 83 -12.17 19.96 19.89
N LYS A 84 -13.17 19.65 20.71
CA LYS A 84 -13.03 18.67 21.81
C LYS A 84 -12.78 17.26 21.29
N PHE A 85 -13.43 16.86 20.21
CA PHE A 85 -13.18 15.57 19.56
C PHE A 85 -11.75 15.47 19.04
N VAL A 86 -11.26 16.48 18.31
CA VAL A 86 -9.88 16.50 17.79
C VAL A 86 -8.87 16.51 18.93
N ALA A 87 -9.13 17.21 20.03
CA ALA A 87 -8.27 17.18 21.21
C ALA A 87 -8.20 15.79 21.84
N ALA A 88 -9.35 15.11 21.99
CA ALA A 88 -9.41 13.75 22.52
C ALA A 88 -8.70 12.74 21.59
N LEU A 89 -8.90 12.86 20.27
CA LEU A 89 -8.19 12.05 19.27
C LEU A 89 -6.67 12.30 19.34
N ARG A 90 -6.24 13.56 19.46
CA ARG A 90 -4.83 13.92 19.59
C ARG A 90 -4.19 13.27 20.82
N GLN A 91 -4.86 13.36 21.96
CA GLN A 91 -4.39 12.75 23.21
C GLN A 91 -4.22 11.24 23.03
N ARG A 92 -5.24 10.55 22.49
CA ARG A 92 -5.15 9.11 22.22
C ARG A 92 -4.00 8.78 21.27
N PHE A 93 -3.86 9.54 20.19
CA PHE A 93 -2.82 9.34 19.19
C PHE A 93 -1.42 9.38 19.80
N PHE A 94 -1.12 10.38 20.65
CA PHE A 94 0.21 10.55 21.24
C PHE A 94 0.45 9.68 22.46
N ASP A 95 -0.55 9.52 23.32
CA ASP A 95 -0.34 9.04 24.68
C ASP A 95 -0.81 7.59 24.87
N ALA A 96 -1.75 7.10 24.06
CA ALA A 96 -2.41 5.81 24.29
C ALA A 96 -2.21 4.79 23.16
N MET A 97 -2.12 5.23 21.90
CA MET A 97 -2.02 4.30 20.77
C MET A 97 -0.61 3.68 20.69
N PRO A 98 -0.50 2.33 20.68
CA PRO A 98 0.74 1.68 20.31
C PRO A 98 1.04 1.92 18.83
N TRP A 99 2.31 1.78 18.44
CA TRP A 99 2.80 2.13 17.10
C TRP A 99 1.96 1.52 15.97
N HIS A 100 1.61 0.24 16.08
CA HIS A 100 0.84 -0.47 15.07
C HIS A 100 -0.61 0.07 14.92
N ARG A 101 -1.20 0.61 16.00
CA ARG A 101 -2.53 1.22 15.93
C ARG A 101 -2.55 2.55 15.20
N ILE A 102 -1.41 3.24 15.13
CA ILE A 102 -1.28 4.47 14.34
C ILE A 102 -1.36 4.14 12.85
N TYR A 103 -0.71 3.06 12.41
CA TYR A 103 -0.83 2.57 11.04
C TYR A 103 -2.27 2.13 10.74
N SER A 104 -2.94 1.42 11.65
CA SER A 104 -4.37 1.10 11.48
C SER A 104 -5.25 2.36 11.38
N LEU A 105 -4.93 3.42 12.12
CA LEU A 105 -5.67 4.68 12.04
C LEU A 105 -5.49 5.35 10.68
N ILE A 106 -4.30 5.25 10.09
CA ILE A 106 -4.01 5.79 8.78
C ILE A 106 -4.87 5.11 7.71
N GLU A 107 -4.89 3.77 7.69
CA GLU A 107 -5.76 3.00 6.78
C GLU A 107 -7.23 3.36 6.98
N PHE A 108 -7.69 3.43 8.23
CA PHE A 108 -9.05 3.83 8.57
C PHE A 108 -9.41 5.22 8.03
N VAL A 109 -8.52 6.21 8.18
CA VAL A 109 -8.75 7.58 7.70
C VAL A 109 -8.73 7.66 6.17
N ILE A 110 -7.87 6.88 5.52
CA ILE A 110 -7.82 6.80 4.05
C ILE A 110 -9.14 6.26 3.50
N GLU A 111 -9.67 5.21 4.14
CA GLU A 111 -10.94 4.61 3.75
C GLU A 111 -12.12 5.56 4.00
N GLU A 112 -12.24 6.11 5.21
CA GLU A 112 -13.29 7.09 5.56
C GLU A 112 -13.21 8.37 4.71
N GLY A 113 -12.01 8.72 4.23
CA GLY A 113 -11.80 9.85 3.35
C GLY A 113 -12.38 9.67 1.95
N GLY A 114 -12.52 8.41 1.51
CA GLY A 114 -13.01 8.06 0.18
C GLY A 114 -12.23 8.74 -0.95
N ASP A 115 -12.78 8.71 -2.16
CA ASP A 115 -12.13 9.25 -3.37
C ASP A 115 -11.74 10.72 -3.24
N ARG A 116 -12.48 11.48 -2.42
CA ARG A 116 -12.23 12.91 -2.21
C ARG A 116 -10.87 13.18 -1.53
N TYR A 117 -10.53 12.42 -0.49
CA TYR A 117 -9.35 12.70 0.32
C TYR A 117 -8.24 11.66 0.12
N ARG A 118 -8.56 10.46 -0.36
CA ARG A 118 -7.61 9.35 -0.50
C ARG A 118 -6.34 9.74 -1.28
N PRO A 119 -6.38 10.36 -2.48
CA PRO A 119 -5.15 10.66 -3.22
C PRO A 119 -4.19 11.58 -2.45
N ILE A 120 -4.71 12.64 -1.82
CA ILE A 120 -3.89 13.59 -1.07
C ILE A 120 -3.41 13.02 0.26
N LEU A 121 -4.20 12.14 0.89
CA LEU A 121 -3.81 11.45 2.12
C LEU A 121 -2.70 10.46 1.85
N VAL A 122 -2.87 9.55 0.88
CA VAL A 122 -1.88 8.53 0.53
C VAL A 122 -0.53 9.18 0.19
N SER A 123 -0.53 10.17 -0.72
CA SER A 123 0.70 10.88 -1.11
C SER A 123 1.36 11.62 0.06
N SER A 124 0.59 12.30 0.92
CA SER A 124 1.13 13.04 2.06
C SER A 124 1.64 12.11 3.17
N PHE A 125 0.96 11.00 3.43
CA PHE A 125 1.42 10.01 4.39
C PHE A 125 2.66 9.30 3.87
N ASN A 126 2.72 8.85 2.61
CA ASN A 126 3.92 8.24 2.03
C ASN A 126 5.13 9.17 2.09
N SER A 127 4.94 10.46 1.80
CA SER A 127 5.99 11.47 1.95
C SER A 127 6.50 11.59 3.40
N ALA A 128 5.61 11.50 4.39
CA ALA A 128 5.99 11.52 5.80
C ALA A 128 6.66 10.21 6.24
N LEU A 129 6.13 9.07 5.81
CA LEU A 129 6.66 7.73 6.09
C LEU A 129 8.09 7.60 5.55
N GLU A 130 8.34 8.05 4.32
CA GLU A 130 9.67 8.03 3.71
C GLU A 130 10.64 8.96 4.43
N ARG A 131 10.27 10.23 4.59
CA ARG A 131 11.14 11.26 5.18
C ARG A 131 11.60 10.86 6.59
N GLU A 132 10.72 10.24 7.36
CA GLU A 132 10.97 9.91 8.77
C GLU A 132 11.45 8.46 8.97
N GLY A 133 11.73 7.70 7.90
CA GLY A 133 12.35 6.36 7.99
C GLY A 133 11.41 5.24 8.40
N SER A 134 10.12 5.34 8.09
CA SER A 134 9.18 4.23 8.28
C SER A 134 9.54 3.04 7.42
N GLY A 135 9.51 1.84 8.01
CA GLY A 135 9.59 0.55 7.33
C GLY A 135 8.33 0.15 6.56
N PHE A 136 7.39 1.08 6.40
CA PHE A 136 6.11 0.85 5.71
C PHE A 136 5.77 1.97 4.73
N ARG A 137 5.01 1.61 3.69
CA ARG A 137 4.38 2.52 2.73
C ARG A 137 2.93 2.15 2.55
N ILE A 138 2.14 3.09 2.06
CA ILE A 138 0.75 2.87 1.69
C ILE A 138 0.71 2.59 0.21
N VAL A 139 0.23 1.40 -0.17
CA VAL A 139 0.00 1.00 -1.55
C VAL A 139 -1.41 0.46 -1.62
N ASP A 140 -2.18 0.93 -2.60
CA ASP A 140 -3.59 0.56 -2.77
C ASP A 140 -4.41 0.66 -1.47
N ASN A 141 -4.18 1.73 -0.70
CA ASN A 141 -4.80 2.02 0.60
C ASN A 141 -4.37 1.13 1.78
N TYR A 142 -3.50 0.15 1.56
CA TYR A 142 -2.96 -0.71 2.62
C TYR A 142 -1.56 -0.31 3.02
N VAL A 143 -1.26 -0.40 4.32
CA VAL A 143 0.10 -0.24 4.84
C VAL A 143 0.86 -1.55 4.65
N VAL A 144 1.87 -1.52 3.79
CA VAL A 144 2.70 -2.68 3.40
C VAL A 144 4.17 -2.47 3.76
N PRO A 145 4.93 -3.55 4.07
CA PRO A 145 6.36 -3.49 4.39
C PRO A 145 7.22 -3.37 3.11
N ILE A 146 6.89 -2.40 2.26
CA ILE A 146 7.67 -2.02 1.08
C ILE A 146 8.44 -0.75 1.46
N THR A 147 9.76 -0.84 1.53
CA THR A 147 10.58 0.23 2.14
C THR A 147 11.37 1.05 1.13
N SER A 148 11.69 0.45 -0.02
CA SER A 148 12.47 1.13 -1.06
C SER A 148 11.55 1.95 -1.98
N PRO A 149 11.95 3.19 -2.33
CA PRO A 149 11.25 3.98 -3.34
C PRO A 149 11.12 3.25 -4.69
N GLU A 150 12.13 2.46 -5.07
CA GLU A 150 12.15 1.67 -6.30
C GLU A 150 11.14 0.52 -6.26
N GLU A 151 11.05 -0.20 -5.12
CA GLU A 151 10.03 -1.23 -4.91
C GLU A 151 8.61 -0.64 -4.97
N MET A 152 8.41 0.54 -4.37
CA MET A 152 7.13 1.24 -4.38
C MET A 152 6.76 1.72 -5.78
N SER A 153 7.69 2.38 -6.49
CA SER A 153 7.50 2.83 -7.87
C SER A 153 7.12 1.67 -8.77
N ALA A 154 7.80 0.53 -8.67
CA ALA A 154 7.48 -0.64 -9.48
C ALA A 154 6.01 -1.05 -9.35
N VAL A 155 5.46 -1.05 -8.13
CA VAL A 155 4.05 -1.41 -7.88
C VAL A 155 3.09 -0.31 -8.32
N GLU A 156 3.35 0.95 -7.98
CA GLU A 156 2.49 2.10 -8.36
C GLU A 156 2.45 2.32 -9.89
N ASP A 157 3.58 2.19 -10.55
CA ASP A 157 3.70 2.27 -12.01
C ASP A 157 2.91 1.12 -12.67
N ALA A 158 2.94 -0.08 -12.07
CA ALA A 158 2.18 -1.22 -12.59
C ALA A 158 0.68 -0.97 -12.50
N PHE A 159 0.17 -0.42 -11.40
CA PHE A 159 -1.23 0.01 -11.30
C PHE A 159 -1.61 1.07 -12.34
N SER A 160 -0.71 2.03 -12.58
CA SER A 160 -0.95 3.15 -13.51
C SER A 160 -0.92 2.71 -14.97
N ASN A 161 0.08 1.92 -15.36
CA ASN A 161 0.25 1.38 -16.71
C ASN A 161 -0.81 0.32 -17.04
N ALA A 162 -1.32 -0.40 -16.04
CA ALA A 162 -2.38 -1.39 -16.19
C ALA A 162 -3.76 -0.79 -16.51
N THR A 163 -3.94 0.54 -16.48
CA THR A 163 -5.26 1.17 -16.71
C THR A 163 -5.90 0.81 -18.05
N ALA A 164 -5.10 0.54 -19.08
CA ALA A 164 -5.59 0.08 -20.40
C ALA A 164 -5.91 -1.43 -20.45
N TYR A 165 -5.61 -2.17 -19.40
CA TYR A 165 -5.61 -3.63 -19.37
C TYR A 165 -6.51 -4.14 -18.22
N GLN A 166 -7.77 -4.42 -18.54
CA GLN A 166 -8.76 -4.84 -17.55
C GLN A 166 -8.30 -6.10 -16.78
N GLY A 167 -8.50 -6.10 -15.46
CA GLY A 167 -8.25 -7.24 -14.57
C GLY A 167 -6.85 -7.29 -13.95
N ILE A 168 -5.85 -6.59 -14.51
CA ILE A 168 -4.51 -6.57 -13.92
C ILE A 168 -4.52 -5.89 -12.55
N SER A 169 -5.14 -4.71 -12.45
CA SER A 169 -5.20 -3.95 -11.19
C SER A 169 -5.98 -4.68 -10.09
N GLU A 170 -6.96 -5.52 -10.44
CA GLU A 170 -7.70 -6.34 -9.47
C GLU A 170 -6.80 -7.40 -8.82
N HIS A 171 -5.99 -8.09 -9.63
CA HIS A 171 -5.02 -9.06 -9.14
C HIS A 171 -3.91 -8.40 -8.30
N LEU A 172 -3.37 -7.25 -8.75
CA LEU A 172 -2.37 -6.51 -7.97
C LEU A 172 -2.94 -6.02 -6.63
N SER A 173 -4.18 -5.51 -6.62
CA SER A 173 -4.88 -5.10 -5.39
C SER A 173 -5.06 -6.26 -4.42
N ALA A 174 -5.51 -7.42 -4.92
CA ALA A 174 -5.64 -8.63 -4.11
C ALA A 174 -4.30 -9.07 -3.51
N ALA A 175 -3.22 -9.04 -4.31
CA ALA A 175 -1.88 -9.38 -3.86
C ALA A 175 -1.37 -8.45 -2.75
N VAL A 176 -1.57 -7.13 -2.90
CA VAL A 176 -1.20 -6.11 -1.91
C VAL A 176 -1.96 -6.33 -0.60
N ARG A 177 -3.28 -6.56 -0.68
CA ARG A 177 -4.12 -6.82 0.50
C ARG A 177 -3.68 -8.08 1.26
N MET A 178 -3.36 -9.16 0.53
CA MET A 178 -2.91 -10.41 1.15
C MET A 178 -1.51 -10.27 1.79
N LEU A 179 -0.67 -9.39 1.26
CA LEU A 179 0.64 -9.06 1.82
C LEU A 179 0.53 -8.19 3.08
N SER A 180 -0.47 -7.31 3.16
CA SER A 180 -0.65 -6.36 4.27
C SER A 180 -1.30 -6.98 5.52
N ASP A 181 -2.08 -8.06 5.38
CA ASP A 181 -2.75 -8.70 6.50
C ASP A 181 -1.74 -9.37 7.46
N LYS A 182 -1.41 -8.73 8.57
CA LYS A 182 -0.54 -9.29 9.61
C LYS A 182 -1.27 -10.22 10.59
N GLN A 183 -2.59 -10.18 10.66
CA GLN A 183 -3.35 -11.05 11.56
C GLN A 183 -3.51 -12.46 10.98
N ASN A 184 -3.70 -12.53 9.66
CA ASN A 184 -3.79 -13.78 8.92
C ASN A 184 -3.12 -13.63 7.55
N PRO A 185 -1.77 -13.54 7.50
CA PRO A 185 -1.06 -13.32 6.25
C PRO A 185 -1.25 -14.48 5.28
N ASP A 186 -1.65 -14.16 4.05
CA ASP A 186 -1.82 -15.12 2.98
C ASP A 186 -0.76 -14.92 1.89
N TYR A 187 0.50 -15.07 2.29
CA TYR A 187 1.66 -14.88 1.40
C TYR A 187 1.59 -15.78 0.17
N ARG A 188 1.04 -16.99 0.33
CA ARG A 188 0.81 -17.92 -0.76
C ARG A 188 -0.13 -17.30 -1.80
N ASN A 189 -1.33 -16.87 -1.40
CA ASN A 189 -2.25 -16.28 -2.36
C ASN A 189 -1.79 -14.91 -2.86
N SER A 190 -1.04 -14.12 -2.08
CA SER A 190 -0.38 -12.91 -2.57
C SER A 190 0.54 -13.20 -3.76
N ILE A 191 1.35 -14.26 -3.67
CA ILE A 191 2.20 -14.74 -4.78
C ILE A 191 1.36 -15.21 -5.97
N LYS A 192 0.26 -15.94 -5.72
CA LYS A 192 -0.63 -16.40 -6.80
C LYS A 192 -1.24 -15.24 -7.57
N GLU A 193 -1.77 -14.26 -6.87
CA GLU A 193 -2.41 -13.08 -7.45
C GLU A 193 -1.39 -12.20 -8.20
N SER A 194 -0.16 -12.06 -7.66
CA SER A 194 0.94 -11.36 -8.35
C SER A 194 1.22 -11.97 -9.73
N ILE A 195 1.26 -13.29 -9.82
CA ILE A 195 1.47 -14.00 -11.09
C ILE A 195 0.21 -13.97 -11.97
N SER A 196 -0.99 -14.01 -11.38
CA SER A 196 -2.25 -13.88 -12.12
C SER A 196 -2.33 -12.54 -12.85
N ALA A 197 -1.78 -11.46 -12.26
CA ALA A 197 -1.65 -10.16 -12.93
C ALA A 197 -0.79 -10.24 -14.21
N VAL A 198 0.32 -10.99 -14.17
CA VAL A 198 1.20 -11.22 -15.33
C VAL A 198 0.51 -12.06 -16.41
N GLU A 199 -0.23 -13.10 -16.01
CA GLU A 199 -1.03 -13.92 -16.94
C GLU A 199 -2.16 -13.12 -17.57
N CYS A 200 -2.79 -12.23 -16.79
CA CYS A 200 -3.79 -11.30 -17.29
C CYS A 200 -3.19 -10.40 -18.39
N LEU A 201 -2.00 -9.83 -18.15
CA LEU A 201 -1.28 -9.08 -19.18
C LEU A 201 -0.98 -9.93 -20.41
N ALA A 202 -0.56 -11.20 -20.23
CA ALA A 202 -0.26 -12.10 -21.33
C ALA A 202 -1.46 -12.29 -22.27
N ARG A 203 -2.67 -12.42 -21.73
CA ARG A 203 -3.92 -12.52 -22.51
C ARG A 203 -4.15 -11.27 -23.33
N HIS A 204 -3.95 -10.09 -22.76
CA HIS A 204 -4.08 -8.83 -23.48
C HIS A 204 -3.04 -8.66 -24.60
N LEU A 205 -1.77 -8.98 -24.34
CA LEU A 205 -0.69 -8.84 -25.33
C LEU A 205 -0.82 -9.81 -26.50
N THR A 206 -1.46 -10.96 -26.29
CA THR A 206 -1.61 -12.02 -27.29
C THR A 206 -2.96 -12.03 -27.97
N GLY A 207 -4.00 -11.46 -27.35
CA GLY A 207 -5.39 -11.59 -27.77
C GLY A 207 -6.00 -12.98 -27.49
N ASP A 208 -5.29 -13.85 -26.76
CA ASP A 208 -5.73 -15.21 -26.42
C ASP A 208 -6.15 -15.27 -24.94
N PRO A 209 -7.43 -15.56 -24.61
CA PRO A 209 -7.92 -15.61 -23.23
C PRO A 209 -7.29 -16.73 -22.40
N SER A 210 -6.65 -17.72 -23.03
CA SER A 210 -5.96 -18.83 -22.38
C SER A 210 -4.45 -18.61 -22.24
N ALA A 211 -3.92 -17.49 -22.74
CA ALA A 211 -2.50 -17.22 -22.68
C ALA A 211 -1.97 -17.14 -21.25
N VAL A 212 -0.75 -17.63 -21.08
CA VAL A 212 0.06 -17.52 -19.87
C VAL A 212 1.38 -16.81 -20.20
N LEU A 213 2.27 -16.65 -19.21
CA LEU A 213 3.52 -15.92 -19.39
C LEU A 213 4.34 -16.37 -20.60
N GLY A 214 4.42 -17.69 -20.84
CA GLY A 214 5.21 -18.23 -21.95
C GLY A 214 4.80 -17.69 -23.32
N GLN A 215 3.51 -17.41 -23.54
CA GLN A 215 3.03 -16.78 -24.77
C GLN A 215 3.37 -15.29 -24.82
N ALA A 216 3.29 -14.57 -23.70
CA ALA A 216 3.73 -13.16 -23.63
C ALA A 216 5.22 -13.01 -23.94
N LEU A 217 6.07 -13.90 -23.44
CA LEU A 217 7.51 -13.87 -23.72
C LEU A 217 7.80 -14.02 -25.22
N LYS A 218 7.02 -14.84 -25.95
CA LYS A 218 7.13 -14.92 -27.42
C LYS A 218 6.73 -13.62 -28.13
N VAL A 219 5.76 -12.88 -27.60
CA VAL A 219 5.41 -11.55 -28.11
C VAL A 219 6.57 -10.58 -27.91
N LEU A 220 7.17 -10.59 -26.71
CA LEU A 220 8.32 -9.75 -26.37
C LEU A 220 9.57 -10.10 -27.19
N GLU A 221 9.85 -11.38 -27.44
CA GLU A 221 10.93 -11.79 -28.34
C GLU A 221 10.78 -11.20 -29.75
N LYS A 222 9.54 -11.15 -30.26
CA LYS A 222 9.26 -10.64 -31.61
C LYS A 222 9.27 -9.12 -31.68
N LYS A 223 8.63 -8.44 -30.72
CA LYS A 223 8.43 -6.99 -30.74
C LYS A 223 9.60 -6.20 -30.12
N HIS A 224 10.25 -6.75 -29.10
CA HIS A 224 11.31 -6.09 -28.33
C HIS A 224 12.68 -6.75 -28.52
N HIS A 225 12.80 -7.80 -29.34
CA HIS A 225 14.05 -8.56 -29.50
C HIS A 225 14.62 -9.03 -28.15
N LEU A 226 13.74 -9.54 -27.27
CA LEU A 226 14.11 -10.00 -25.94
C LEU A 226 15.27 -11.00 -26.00
N HIS A 227 16.34 -10.74 -25.25
CA HIS A 227 17.51 -11.60 -25.25
C HIS A 227 17.16 -13.02 -24.75
N PRO A 228 17.62 -14.10 -25.42
CA PRO A 228 17.23 -15.47 -25.06
C PRO A 228 17.54 -15.87 -23.61
N ALA A 229 18.63 -15.36 -23.04
CA ALA A 229 18.96 -15.61 -21.64
C ALA A 229 17.95 -14.97 -20.67
N LEU A 230 17.46 -13.77 -20.99
CA LEU A 230 16.47 -13.07 -20.19
C LEU A 230 15.10 -13.76 -20.30
N ASN A 231 14.72 -14.24 -21.48
CA ASN A 231 13.53 -15.07 -21.65
C ASN A 231 13.59 -16.34 -20.76
N LYS A 232 14.71 -17.07 -20.80
CA LYS A 232 14.91 -18.25 -19.96
C LYS A 232 14.82 -17.92 -18.47
N ALA A 233 15.33 -16.76 -18.05
CA ALA A 233 15.22 -16.29 -16.67
C ALA A 233 13.76 -16.09 -16.26
N PHE A 234 12.98 -15.33 -17.03
CA PHE A 234 11.54 -15.13 -16.75
C PHE A 234 10.76 -16.45 -16.74
N SER A 235 11.03 -17.33 -17.71
CA SER A 235 10.41 -18.66 -17.76
C SER A 235 10.71 -19.49 -16.50
N SER A 236 11.94 -19.41 -15.99
CA SER A 236 12.35 -20.16 -14.78
C SER A 236 11.74 -19.58 -13.50
N LEU A 237 11.73 -18.24 -13.37
CA LEU A 237 11.11 -17.56 -12.22
C LEU A 237 9.62 -17.84 -12.10
N TYR A 238 8.93 -17.97 -13.24
CA TYR A 238 7.52 -18.36 -13.27
C TYR A 238 7.32 -19.88 -13.09
N GLY A 239 8.25 -20.70 -13.58
CA GLY A 239 8.25 -22.14 -13.29
C GLY A 239 8.17 -22.43 -11.79
N TYR A 240 8.90 -21.65 -10.98
CA TYR A 240 8.86 -21.73 -9.51
C TYR A 240 7.44 -21.58 -8.91
N THR A 241 6.57 -20.76 -9.51
CA THR A 241 5.21 -20.54 -8.98
C THR A 241 4.19 -21.54 -9.52
N ASN A 242 4.44 -22.16 -10.67
CA ASN A 242 3.48 -22.96 -11.44
C ASN A 242 3.74 -24.47 -11.48
N ASP A 243 4.90 -24.95 -11.01
CA ASP A 243 5.23 -26.38 -10.99
C ASP A 243 4.28 -27.18 -10.07
N ALA A 244 4.18 -28.50 -10.26
CA ALA A 244 3.36 -29.41 -9.45
C ALA A 244 3.77 -29.40 -7.95
N ASN A 245 5.05 -29.11 -7.67
CA ASN A 245 5.59 -28.84 -6.34
C ASN A 245 5.72 -27.33 -6.03
N GLY A 246 5.28 -26.46 -6.94
CA GLY A 246 5.34 -25.01 -6.82
C GLY A 246 4.24 -24.43 -5.94
N ILE A 247 4.32 -23.11 -5.71
CA ILE A 247 3.46 -22.39 -4.76
C ILE A 247 1.95 -22.52 -5.07
N ARG A 248 1.57 -22.67 -6.36
CA ARG A 248 0.16 -22.80 -6.78
C ARG A 248 -0.46 -24.18 -6.54
N HIS A 249 0.33 -25.26 -6.65
CA HIS A 249 -0.16 -26.63 -6.68
C HIS A 249 0.25 -27.48 -5.48
N SER A 250 1.30 -27.09 -4.75
CA SER A 250 1.70 -27.79 -3.54
C SER A 250 0.77 -27.40 -2.38
N LEU A 251 -0.24 -28.24 -2.15
CA LEU A 251 -0.96 -28.35 -0.87
C LEU A 251 -0.09 -29.02 0.21
N MET A 252 1.07 -29.55 -0.18
CA MET A 252 1.92 -30.31 0.71
C MET A 252 2.77 -29.38 1.57
N ASP A 253 2.62 -29.58 2.86
CA ASP A 253 3.37 -29.04 3.97
C ASP A 253 4.81 -29.60 3.92
N ASP A 254 5.57 -29.22 2.87
CA ASP A 254 6.95 -29.66 2.67
C ASP A 254 7.95 -29.00 3.66
N GLY A 255 7.43 -28.25 4.63
CA GLY A 255 8.19 -27.62 5.70
C GLY A 255 8.73 -26.23 5.35
N THR A 256 8.53 -25.73 4.13
CA THR A 256 8.99 -24.39 3.73
C THR A 256 7.86 -23.36 3.86
N ALA A 257 7.77 -22.74 5.03
CA ALA A 257 6.83 -21.65 5.27
C ALA A 257 7.23 -20.43 4.41
N LEU A 258 6.36 -20.03 3.48
CA LEU A 258 6.51 -18.77 2.73
C LEU A 258 6.52 -17.59 3.70
N THR A 259 7.42 -16.65 3.45
CA THR A 259 7.62 -15.46 4.28
C THR A 259 7.03 -14.21 3.62
N SER A 260 6.92 -13.13 4.40
CA SER A 260 6.61 -11.80 3.86
C SER A 260 7.63 -11.37 2.79
N ALA A 261 8.90 -11.78 2.91
CA ALA A 261 9.93 -11.46 1.93
C ALA A 261 9.66 -12.14 0.58
N ASP A 262 9.20 -13.40 0.59
CA ASP A 262 8.88 -14.14 -0.65
C ASP A 262 7.69 -13.50 -1.38
N ALA A 263 6.63 -13.16 -0.64
CA ALA A 263 5.46 -12.50 -1.22
C ALA A 263 5.76 -11.08 -1.71
N ARG A 264 6.52 -10.29 -0.93
CA ARG A 264 6.96 -8.95 -1.34
C ARG A 264 7.82 -9.02 -2.61
N TRP A 265 8.81 -9.92 -2.64
CA TRP A 265 9.69 -10.09 -3.79
C TRP A 265 8.92 -10.46 -5.05
N MET A 266 7.93 -11.36 -4.93
CA MET A 266 7.11 -11.75 -6.06
C MET A 266 6.22 -10.61 -6.57
N LEU A 267 5.55 -9.89 -5.66
CA LEU A 267 4.73 -8.74 -6.01
C LEU A 267 5.54 -7.71 -6.80
N ILE A 268 6.71 -7.31 -6.28
CA ILE A 268 7.59 -6.34 -6.94
C ILE A 268 8.08 -6.85 -8.28
N SER A 269 8.50 -8.11 -8.37
CA SER A 269 9.03 -8.70 -9.60
C SER A 269 7.97 -8.79 -10.69
N CYS A 270 6.74 -9.17 -10.33
CA CYS A 270 5.60 -9.20 -11.25
C CYS A 270 5.20 -7.79 -11.70
N SER A 271 5.15 -6.82 -10.79
CA SER A 271 4.87 -5.42 -11.12
C SER A 271 5.93 -4.84 -12.06
N ALA A 272 7.22 -5.08 -11.78
CA ALA A 272 8.31 -4.66 -12.66
C ALA A 272 8.24 -5.32 -14.04
N PHE A 273 7.89 -6.61 -14.11
CA PHE A 273 7.67 -7.31 -15.38
C PHE A 273 6.49 -6.70 -16.16
N ILE A 274 5.38 -6.38 -15.51
CA ILE A 274 4.21 -5.76 -16.14
C ILE A 274 4.61 -4.43 -16.78
N ASN A 275 5.30 -3.56 -16.04
CA ASN A 275 5.80 -2.28 -16.56
C ASN A 275 6.71 -2.50 -17.77
N PHE A 276 7.71 -3.36 -17.63
CA PHE A 276 8.64 -3.70 -18.70
C PHE A 276 7.91 -4.20 -19.95
N ALA A 277 6.98 -5.15 -19.80
CA ALA A 277 6.27 -5.76 -20.92
C ALA A 277 5.33 -4.79 -21.62
N ILE A 278 4.63 -3.93 -20.87
CA ILE A 278 3.80 -2.87 -21.44
C ILE A 278 4.67 -1.89 -22.22
N ASP A 279 5.73 -1.37 -21.63
CA ASP A 279 6.64 -0.42 -22.30
C ASP A 279 7.30 -1.02 -23.55
N SER A 280 7.68 -2.30 -23.47
CA SER A 280 8.29 -3.04 -24.56
C SER A 280 7.37 -3.34 -25.74
N THR A 281 6.06 -3.13 -25.57
CA THR A 281 5.04 -3.43 -26.59
C THR A 281 4.23 -2.22 -27.02
N LYS A 282 4.53 -1.03 -26.47
CA LYS A 282 4.06 0.26 -27.00
C LYS A 282 4.59 0.44 -28.42
N GLU A 283 3.73 0.96 -29.31
CA GLU A 283 4.10 1.35 -30.67
C GLU A 283 4.93 2.65 -30.69
#